data_AF-A0A2V2VYJ3-F1
#
_entry.id   AF-A0A2V2VYJ3-F1
#
_cell.length_a   1.000
_cell.length_b   1.000
_cell.length_c   1.000
_cell.angle_alpha   90.00
_cell.angle_beta   90.00
_cell.angle_gamma   90.00
#
_symmetry.space_group_name_H-M   'P 1'
#
loop_
_entity.id
_entity.type
_entity.pdbx_description
1 polymer ?
#
loop_
_entity_poly.entity_id
_entity_poly.type
_entity_poly.pdbx_seq_one_letter_code
_entity_poly.pdbx_strand_id
1 'polypeptide(L)'
;MDAKHERRAWLFQHGCVNAVIAVLERVLRAPHDVQSFPSLIRQLFCFLSLSESAQGRGPKLEDTRLVDMFTESLHFLEGAEYLILITQSVLDAATSKYDQYRSRTRRVNTHGHFTLPIPNCSVEKPVFIDLVPPLLCYAHEHAMNVENDLLSALHLVLKMTTNVRSEALLKWALQRKHTYLLPFLDLDAAVADRVLPYFGNRSDIESFWTPILQEAPERTELRFSCTGGIAVTLGRWPEKGFSVSAYFRFEEIYSDIQLFEFIDGEVLSPSLASIRIAGGDSVNIMHDGKRVPVNEGHALPDLEPQRWAHFIVVMSMAHTVSVYLNADKVGTCSLPYFRSHSEVVMNIGFVNTTVQDSLFSIGEVVLWDEELTTPQVEAYVATTGYKPNVCKILECEIPRELSETHEKLPIEDRIAVFSPYETRDSMLVDVLQKESRVTRFWPS
;
A
#
# COMPACT_ATOMS: atom_id res chain seq x y z
N MET A 1 -28.45 -19.28 1.78
CA MET A 1 -27.76 -18.19 1.05
C MET A 1 -28.07 -18.24 -0.45
N ASP A 2 -28.64 -19.36 -0.92
CA ASP A 2 -28.82 -19.66 -2.35
C ASP A 2 -29.89 -18.82 -3.03
N ALA A 3 -31.03 -18.54 -2.37
CA ALA A 3 -32.10 -17.75 -2.96
C ALA A 3 -31.71 -16.29 -3.32
N LYS A 4 -30.73 -15.68 -2.61
CA LYS A 4 -30.20 -14.35 -2.99
C LYS A 4 -29.31 -14.45 -4.22
N HIS A 5 -28.47 -15.48 -4.27
CA HIS A 5 -27.58 -15.73 -5.40
C HIS A 5 -28.37 -16.07 -6.67
N GLU A 6 -29.36 -16.95 -6.57
CA GLU A 6 -30.28 -17.29 -7.68
C GLU A 6 -31.02 -16.07 -8.21
N ARG A 7 -31.52 -15.19 -7.33
CA ARG A 7 -32.17 -13.94 -7.76
C ARG A 7 -31.21 -13.03 -8.52
N ARG A 8 -29.97 -12.86 -8.05
CA ARG A 8 -28.96 -12.07 -8.76
C ARG A 8 -28.68 -12.66 -10.13
N ALA A 9 -28.37 -13.95 -10.19
CA ALA A 9 -28.14 -14.64 -11.46
C ALA A 9 -29.34 -14.49 -12.42
N TRP A 10 -30.57 -14.59 -11.91
CA TRP A 10 -31.79 -14.38 -12.68
C TRP A 10 -31.89 -12.97 -13.27
N LEU A 11 -31.54 -11.93 -12.51
CA LEU A 11 -31.54 -10.53 -12.99
C LEU A 11 -30.57 -10.30 -14.15
N PHE A 12 -29.39 -10.95 -14.10
CA PHE A 12 -28.43 -10.90 -15.20
C PHE A 12 -28.94 -11.70 -16.41
N GLN A 13 -29.41 -12.93 -16.20
CA GLN A 13 -29.89 -13.81 -17.28
C GLN A 13 -31.06 -13.20 -18.07
N HIS A 14 -31.95 -12.47 -17.41
CA HIS A 14 -33.11 -11.83 -18.05
C HIS A 14 -32.82 -10.40 -18.51
N GLY A 15 -31.56 -9.95 -18.49
CA GLY A 15 -31.15 -8.65 -19.00
C GLY A 15 -31.62 -7.44 -18.18
N CYS A 16 -32.11 -7.64 -16.95
CA CYS A 16 -32.58 -6.55 -16.10
C CYS A 16 -31.45 -5.58 -15.75
N VAL A 17 -30.24 -6.10 -15.50
CA VAL A 17 -29.05 -5.27 -15.22
C VAL A 17 -28.72 -4.39 -16.42
N ASN A 18 -28.66 -4.96 -17.63
CA ASN A 18 -28.39 -4.21 -18.86
C ASN A 18 -29.47 -3.17 -19.15
N ALA A 19 -30.74 -3.48 -18.87
CA ALA A 19 -31.83 -2.51 -18.99
C ALA A 19 -31.65 -1.32 -18.03
N VAL A 20 -31.24 -1.59 -16.78
CA VAL A 20 -30.95 -0.53 -15.80
C VAL A 20 -29.73 0.31 -16.21
N ILE A 21 -28.69 -0.31 -16.76
CA ILE A 21 -27.53 0.40 -17.33
C ILE A 21 -27.97 1.31 -18.49
N ALA A 22 -28.83 0.84 -19.40
CA ALA A 22 -29.34 1.65 -20.50
C ALA A 22 -30.25 2.81 -20.03
N VAL A 23 -31.01 2.62 -18.94
CA VAL A 23 -31.76 3.70 -18.30
C VAL A 23 -30.80 4.71 -17.67
N LEU A 24 -29.76 4.24 -16.97
CA LEU A 24 -28.73 5.10 -16.39
C LEU A 24 -28.05 5.96 -17.45
N GLU A 25 -27.69 5.39 -18.60
CA GLU A 25 -27.13 6.12 -19.75
C GLU A 25 -28.03 7.29 -20.17
N ARG A 26 -29.33 7.04 -20.35
CA ARG A 26 -30.29 8.08 -20.75
C ARG A 26 -30.45 9.16 -19.68
N VAL A 27 -30.48 8.76 -18.41
CA VAL A 27 -30.61 9.68 -17.28
C VAL A 27 -29.38 10.58 -17.16
N LEU A 28 -28.17 10.04 -17.39
CA LEU A 28 -26.93 10.82 -17.34
C LEU A 28 -26.80 11.78 -18.52
N ARG A 29 -27.35 11.45 -19.70
CA ARG A 29 -27.31 12.32 -20.89
C ARG A 29 -28.27 13.51 -20.84
N ALA A 30 -29.37 13.40 -20.09
CA ALA A 30 -30.39 14.44 -20.02
C ALA A 30 -30.94 14.58 -18.59
N PRO A 31 -30.09 14.94 -17.61
CA PRO A 31 -30.47 14.95 -16.20
C PRO A 31 -31.59 15.96 -15.90
N HIS A 32 -31.60 17.09 -16.61
CA HIS A 32 -32.58 18.17 -16.48
C HIS A 32 -33.99 17.80 -16.94
N ASP A 33 -34.11 16.83 -17.87
CA ASP A 33 -35.40 16.33 -18.34
C ASP A 33 -36.04 15.33 -17.37
N VAL A 34 -35.29 14.89 -16.35
CA VAL A 34 -35.75 13.90 -15.36
C VAL A 34 -36.31 14.62 -14.14
N GLN A 35 -37.63 14.79 -14.09
CA GLN A 35 -38.35 15.49 -13.00
C GLN A 35 -38.03 14.97 -11.57
N SER A 36 -37.64 13.71 -11.42
CA SER A 36 -37.29 13.09 -10.13
C SER A 36 -35.86 12.54 -10.11
N PHE A 37 -34.93 13.24 -10.77
CA PHE A 37 -33.53 12.82 -10.91
C PHE A 37 -32.91 12.33 -9.59
N PRO A 38 -33.00 13.06 -8.44
CA PRO A 38 -32.35 12.63 -7.21
C PRO A 38 -32.86 11.27 -6.69
N SER A 39 -34.15 10.98 -6.86
CA SER A 39 -34.72 9.71 -6.44
C SER A 39 -34.35 8.59 -7.41
N LEU A 40 -34.41 8.88 -8.72
CA LEU A 40 -34.17 7.89 -9.76
C LEU A 40 -32.71 7.43 -9.75
N ILE A 41 -31.74 8.35 -9.72
CA ILE A 41 -30.31 8.01 -9.71
C ILE A 41 -29.96 7.10 -8.53
N ARG A 42 -30.48 7.42 -7.35
CA ARG A 42 -30.33 6.61 -6.14
C ARG A 42 -30.96 5.22 -6.29
N GLN A 43 -32.13 5.12 -6.90
CA GLN A 43 -32.81 3.84 -7.13
C GLN A 43 -32.06 2.96 -8.13
N LEU A 44 -31.50 3.54 -9.20
CA LEU A 44 -30.70 2.82 -10.19
C LEU A 44 -29.44 2.25 -9.54
N PHE A 45 -28.67 3.06 -8.81
CA PHE A 45 -27.48 2.59 -8.09
C PHE A 45 -27.80 1.61 -6.97
N CYS A 46 -28.93 1.79 -6.28
CA CYS A 46 -29.44 0.81 -5.31
C CYS A 46 -29.70 -0.54 -5.98
N PHE A 47 -30.38 -0.56 -7.12
CA PHE A 47 -30.65 -1.79 -7.88
C PHE A 47 -29.35 -2.46 -8.33
N LEU A 48 -28.42 -1.71 -8.92
CA LEU A 48 -27.12 -2.22 -9.35
C LEU A 48 -26.35 -2.79 -8.16
N SER A 49 -26.29 -2.07 -7.05
CA SER A 49 -25.64 -2.52 -5.81
C SER A 49 -26.26 -3.83 -5.30
N LEU A 50 -27.60 -3.95 -5.25
CA LEU A 50 -28.28 -5.17 -4.81
C LEU A 50 -28.01 -6.38 -5.72
N SER A 51 -27.80 -6.11 -7.02
CA SER A 51 -27.47 -7.12 -8.04
C SER A 51 -26.04 -7.64 -7.91
N GLU A 52 -25.12 -6.80 -7.43
CA GLU A 52 -23.73 -7.15 -7.19
C GLU A 52 -23.52 -7.98 -5.91
N SER A 53 -22.60 -8.93 -5.97
CA SER A 53 -22.31 -9.83 -4.85
C SER A 53 -21.05 -9.42 -4.12
N ALA A 54 -21.15 -9.09 -2.83
CA ALA A 54 -19.99 -8.81 -1.98
C ALA A 54 -19.00 -10.00 -1.88
N GLN A 55 -19.43 -11.22 -2.20
CA GLN A 55 -18.61 -12.44 -2.15
C GLN A 55 -17.92 -12.74 -3.50
N GLY A 56 -18.10 -11.90 -4.53
CA GLY A 56 -17.50 -12.09 -5.86
C GLY A 56 -18.00 -13.30 -6.64
N ARG A 57 -19.04 -14.02 -6.15
CA ARG A 57 -19.61 -15.20 -6.79
C ARG A 57 -20.77 -14.86 -7.73
N GLY A 58 -20.73 -15.40 -8.94
CA GLY A 58 -21.79 -15.28 -9.96
C GLY A 58 -21.46 -14.23 -11.03
N PRO A 59 -22.45 -13.85 -11.86
CA PRO A 59 -22.31 -12.75 -12.81
C PRO A 59 -22.02 -11.45 -12.07
N LYS A 60 -21.09 -10.64 -12.61
CA LYS A 60 -20.64 -9.40 -11.97
C LYS A 60 -20.93 -8.20 -12.86
N LEU A 61 -21.03 -7.02 -12.24
CA LEU A 61 -21.17 -5.76 -12.96
C LEU A 61 -19.91 -5.41 -13.77
N GLU A 62 -18.73 -5.90 -13.37
CA GLU A 62 -17.47 -5.69 -14.11
C GLU A 62 -17.52 -6.32 -15.52
N ASP A 63 -18.31 -7.38 -15.71
CA ASP A 63 -18.51 -8.04 -17.01
C ASP A 63 -19.51 -7.30 -17.92
N THR A 64 -20.05 -6.17 -17.47
CA THR A 64 -21.04 -5.37 -18.20
C THR A 64 -20.42 -4.09 -18.75
N ARG A 65 -21.18 -3.37 -19.59
CA ARG A 65 -20.77 -2.06 -20.10
C ARG A 65 -20.90 -0.91 -19.09
N LEU A 66 -21.12 -1.19 -17.80
CA LEU A 66 -21.41 -0.15 -16.80
C LEU A 66 -20.31 0.91 -16.74
N VAL A 67 -19.04 0.52 -16.59
CA VAL A 67 -17.90 1.44 -16.44
C VAL A 67 -17.69 2.27 -17.71
N ASP A 68 -17.66 1.61 -18.87
CA ASP A 68 -17.48 2.27 -20.17
C ASP A 68 -18.61 3.26 -20.46
N MET A 69 -19.87 2.80 -20.33
CA MET A 69 -21.05 3.64 -20.56
C MET A 69 -21.06 4.84 -19.62
N PHE A 70 -20.74 4.62 -18.34
CA PHE A 70 -20.74 5.68 -17.33
C PHE A 70 -19.70 6.74 -17.66
N THR A 71 -18.48 6.32 -18.01
CA THR A 71 -17.38 7.21 -18.41
C THR A 71 -17.74 8.04 -19.64
N GLU A 72 -18.30 7.41 -20.68
CA GLU A 72 -18.74 8.11 -21.89
C GLU A 72 -19.87 9.11 -21.59
N SER A 73 -20.83 8.73 -20.73
CA SER A 73 -22.03 9.51 -20.49
C SER A 73 -21.81 10.74 -19.63
N LEU A 74 -20.76 10.78 -18.79
CA LEU A 74 -20.46 11.93 -17.95
C LEU A 74 -20.16 13.20 -18.74
N HIS A 75 -19.67 13.10 -19.98
CA HIS A 75 -19.40 14.26 -20.85
C HIS A 75 -20.66 15.07 -21.19
N PHE A 76 -21.85 14.47 -21.08
CA PHE A 76 -23.14 15.14 -21.33
C PHE A 76 -23.74 15.74 -20.06
N LEU A 77 -23.12 15.52 -18.91
CA LEU A 77 -23.59 16.08 -17.65
C LEU A 77 -23.40 17.60 -17.68
N GLU A 78 -24.41 18.34 -17.23
CA GLU A 78 -24.34 19.79 -17.06
C GLU A 78 -24.85 20.13 -15.65
N GLY A 79 -24.00 20.70 -14.79
CA GLY A 79 -24.35 21.12 -13.44
C GLY A 79 -23.69 20.30 -12.32
N ALA A 80 -23.10 20.99 -11.34
CA ALA A 80 -22.39 20.37 -10.23
C ALA A 80 -23.33 19.63 -9.25
N GLU A 81 -24.59 20.05 -9.16
CA GLU A 81 -25.61 19.44 -8.33
C GLU A 81 -25.91 17.99 -8.76
N TYR A 82 -25.93 17.71 -10.06
CA TYR A 82 -26.15 16.36 -10.57
C TYR A 82 -24.92 15.49 -10.31
N LEU A 83 -23.72 16.04 -10.49
CA LEU A 83 -22.46 15.38 -10.15
C LEU A 83 -22.44 14.96 -8.68
N ILE A 84 -22.80 15.86 -7.76
CA ILE A 84 -22.86 15.56 -6.32
C ILE A 84 -23.83 14.40 -6.04
N LEU A 85 -25.02 14.40 -6.64
CA LEU A 85 -26.03 13.35 -6.45
C LEU A 85 -25.60 12.00 -7.02
N ILE A 86 -24.96 12.00 -8.19
CA ILE A 86 -24.42 10.79 -8.83
C ILE A 86 -23.30 10.22 -7.94
N THR A 87 -22.34 11.06 -7.54
CA THR A 87 -21.20 10.67 -6.72
C THR A 87 -21.65 10.11 -5.37
N GLN A 88 -22.59 10.76 -4.68
CA GLN A 88 -23.17 10.22 -3.44
C GLN A 88 -23.81 8.84 -3.66
N SER A 89 -24.49 8.64 -4.80
CA SER A 89 -25.13 7.37 -5.12
C SER A 89 -24.13 6.26 -5.40
N VAL A 90 -22.99 6.59 -6.04
CA VAL A 90 -21.85 5.68 -6.26
C VAL A 90 -21.20 5.30 -4.93
N LEU A 91 -20.90 6.27 -4.06
CA LEU A 91 -20.32 6.02 -2.73
C LEU A 91 -21.26 5.15 -1.85
N ASP A 92 -22.56 5.44 -1.88
CA ASP A 92 -23.58 4.65 -1.17
C ASP A 92 -23.67 3.21 -1.72
N ALA A 93 -23.49 3.03 -3.03
CA ALA A 93 -23.48 1.73 -3.69
C ALA A 93 -22.23 0.91 -3.34
N ALA A 94 -21.05 1.55 -3.34
CA ALA A 94 -19.76 0.96 -3.01
C ALA A 94 -19.71 0.46 -1.55
N THR A 95 -20.25 1.26 -0.62
CA THR A 95 -20.29 0.96 0.82
C THR A 95 -21.50 0.14 1.25
N SER A 96 -22.28 -0.39 0.29
CA SER A 96 -23.48 -1.22 0.50
C SER A 96 -24.51 -0.67 1.49
N LYS A 97 -24.66 0.66 1.55
CA LYS A 97 -25.67 1.32 2.40
C LYS A 97 -27.08 0.81 2.12
N TYR A 98 -27.35 0.40 0.88
CA TYR A 98 -28.64 -0.11 0.43
C TYR A 98 -29.01 -1.51 0.96
N ASP A 99 -28.03 -2.32 1.38
CA ASP A 99 -28.29 -3.67 1.92
C ASP A 99 -28.81 -3.65 3.36
N GLN A 100 -28.69 -2.51 4.06
CA GLN A 100 -28.87 -2.40 5.52
C GLN A 100 -30.15 -1.66 5.91
N TYR A 101 -31.25 -1.98 5.24
CA TYR A 101 -32.58 -1.36 5.36
C TYR A 101 -33.16 -1.28 6.80
N ARG A 102 -32.55 -1.93 7.80
CA ARG A 102 -33.06 -2.02 9.18
C ARG A 102 -32.17 -1.38 10.26
N SER A 103 -30.99 -0.84 9.94
CA SER A 103 -30.10 -0.24 10.95
C SER A 103 -30.42 1.25 11.14
N ARG A 104 -31.32 1.56 12.08
CA ARG A 104 -31.89 2.92 12.26
C ARG A 104 -31.06 3.92 13.07
N THR A 105 -29.81 3.62 13.41
CA THR A 105 -28.94 4.55 14.15
C THR A 105 -27.52 4.43 13.66
N ARG A 106 -27.20 5.10 12.56
CA ARG A 106 -25.81 5.30 12.12
C ARG A 106 -25.47 6.77 12.23
N ARG A 107 -24.35 7.07 12.89
CA ARG A 107 -23.77 8.40 12.83
C ARG A 107 -23.27 8.59 11.40
N VAL A 108 -23.52 9.78 10.85
CA VAL A 108 -23.07 10.14 9.51
C VAL A 108 -22.02 11.22 9.69
N ASN A 109 -20.90 11.07 8.99
CA ASN A 109 -19.92 12.14 8.87
C ASN A 109 -20.05 12.79 7.49
N THR A 110 -19.89 14.10 7.47
CA THR A 110 -20.02 14.88 6.25
C THR A 110 -18.64 15.37 5.83
N HIS A 111 -18.26 15.07 4.60
CA HIS A 111 -17.04 15.51 3.94
C HIS A 111 -17.44 16.41 2.79
N GLY A 112 -17.49 17.73 3.06
CA GLY A 112 -18.03 18.71 2.12
C GLY A 112 -19.45 18.39 1.71
N HIS A 113 -19.68 18.12 0.42
CA HIS A 113 -20.99 17.74 -0.11
C HIS A 113 -21.40 16.28 0.13
N PHE A 114 -20.50 15.40 0.60
CA PHE A 114 -20.74 13.96 0.70
C PHE A 114 -20.96 13.49 2.13
N THR A 115 -21.82 12.48 2.27
CA THR A 115 -22.20 11.89 3.56
C THR A 115 -21.80 10.42 3.61
N LEU A 116 -21.01 10.06 4.63
CA LEU A 116 -20.49 8.71 4.83
C LEU A 116 -20.99 8.13 6.17
N PRO A 117 -21.47 6.88 6.19
CA PRO A 117 -21.87 6.22 7.42
C PRO A 117 -20.66 5.83 8.29
N ILE A 118 -20.60 6.29 9.53
CA ILE A 118 -19.58 5.88 10.52
C ILE A 118 -20.18 4.87 11.52
N PRO A 119 -19.44 3.81 11.89
CA PRO A 119 -18.06 3.48 11.49
C PRO A 119 -17.95 2.69 10.18
N ASN A 120 -19.06 2.26 9.59
CA ASN A 120 -19.07 1.29 8.49
C ASN A 120 -19.16 1.98 7.12
N CYS A 121 -18.06 2.58 6.65
CA CYS A 121 -17.91 3.08 5.28
C CYS A 121 -16.85 2.32 4.48
N SER A 122 -16.59 1.05 4.81
CA SER A 122 -15.78 0.15 4.00
C SER A 122 -16.44 -0.13 2.65
N VAL A 123 -15.64 -0.29 1.60
CA VAL A 123 -16.07 -0.75 0.28
C VAL A 123 -16.39 -2.23 0.39
N GLU A 124 -17.64 -2.55 0.12
CA GLU A 124 -18.16 -3.92 0.09
C GLU A 124 -18.30 -4.41 -1.35
N LYS A 125 -18.34 -3.48 -2.32
CA LYS A 125 -18.56 -3.74 -3.76
C LYS A 125 -17.57 -2.92 -4.60
N PRO A 126 -16.37 -3.48 -4.88
CA PRO A 126 -15.27 -2.75 -5.52
C PRO A 126 -15.57 -2.16 -6.89
N VAL A 127 -16.45 -2.79 -7.70
CA VAL A 127 -16.82 -2.30 -9.04
C VAL A 127 -17.33 -0.85 -9.07
N PHE A 128 -17.93 -0.36 -7.97
CA PHE A 128 -18.38 1.03 -7.89
C PHE A 128 -17.22 2.01 -7.67
N ILE A 129 -16.08 1.55 -7.16
CA ILE A 129 -14.86 2.36 -7.04
C ILE A 129 -14.27 2.65 -8.42
N ASP A 130 -14.42 1.75 -9.40
CA ASP A 130 -13.99 2.00 -10.78
C ASP A 130 -14.79 3.12 -11.48
N LEU A 131 -15.92 3.54 -10.91
CA LEU A 131 -16.72 4.68 -11.39
C LEU A 131 -16.23 6.02 -10.82
N VAL A 132 -15.38 6.01 -9.79
CA VAL A 132 -14.89 7.22 -9.13
C VAL A 132 -13.86 7.99 -9.97
N PRO A 133 -12.89 7.37 -10.67
CA PRO A 133 -11.95 8.10 -11.50
C PRO A 133 -12.59 8.95 -12.61
N PRO A 134 -13.60 8.45 -13.37
CA PRO A 134 -14.36 9.29 -14.29
C PRO A 134 -15.02 10.51 -13.62
N LEU A 135 -15.58 10.33 -12.41
CA LEU A 135 -16.18 11.43 -11.64
C LEU A 135 -15.14 12.46 -11.20
N LEU A 136 -13.96 12.00 -10.77
CA LEU A 136 -12.85 12.87 -10.39
C LEU A 136 -12.31 13.65 -11.60
N CYS A 137 -12.13 13.01 -12.75
CA CYS A 137 -11.74 13.70 -13.99
C CYS A 137 -12.75 14.78 -14.37
N TYR A 138 -14.04 14.46 -14.37
CA TYR A 138 -15.08 15.43 -14.71
C TYR A 138 -15.15 16.56 -13.67
N ALA A 139 -15.07 16.24 -12.37
CA ALA A 139 -15.05 17.22 -11.30
C ALA A 139 -13.85 18.17 -11.41
N HIS A 140 -12.68 17.66 -11.78
CA HIS A 140 -11.49 18.46 -12.00
C HIS A 140 -11.70 19.52 -13.10
N GLU A 141 -12.35 19.14 -14.20
CA GLU A 141 -12.57 20.01 -15.35
C GLU A 141 -13.68 21.04 -15.12
N HIS A 142 -14.71 20.69 -14.35
CA HIS A 142 -15.95 21.47 -14.28
C HIS A 142 -16.35 21.95 -12.87
N ALA A 143 -15.81 21.36 -11.80
CA ALA A 143 -16.22 21.61 -10.42
C ALA A 143 -15.15 21.24 -9.37
N MET A 144 -13.99 21.93 -9.37
CA MET A 144 -12.84 21.60 -8.50
C MET A 144 -13.18 21.49 -6.99
N ASN A 145 -14.15 22.25 -6.48
CA ASN A 145 -14.57 22.12 -5.08
C ASN A 145 -15.17 20.72 -4.79
N VAL A 146 -15.93 20.17 -5.74
CA VAL A 146 -16.52 18.83 -5.64
C VAL A 146 -15.44 17.75 -5.77
N GLU A 147 -14.38 18.00 -6.54
CA GLU A 147 -13.21 17.11 -6.63
C GLU A 147 -12.54 16.94 -5.27
N ASN A 148 -12.22 18.05 -4.59
CA ASN A 148 -11.56 18.00 -3.27
C ASN A 148 -12.42 17.30 -2.21
N ASP A 149 -13.73 17.56 -2.22
CA ASP A 149 -14.69 16.90 -1.35
C ASP A 149 -14.74 15.38 -1.62
N LEU A 150 -14.75 14.99 -2.91
CA LEU A 150 -14.77 13.59 -3.32
C LEU A 150 -13.48 12.88 -2.95
N LEU A 151 -12.32 13.50 -3.16
CA LEU A 151 -11.02 12.96 -2.75
C LEU A 151 -10.94 12.73 -1.24
N SER A 152 -11.44 13.69 -0.46
CA SER A 152 -11.49 13.58 1.00
C SER A 152 -12.41 12.44 1.46
N ALA A 153 -13.59 12.31 0.84
CA ALA A 153 -14.53 11.22 1.12
C ALA A 153 -13.95 9.85 0.71
N LEU A 154 -13.34 9.77 -0.48
CA LEU A 154 -12.71 8.56 -1.01
C LEU A 154 -11.57 8.09 -0.11
N HIS A 155 -10.69 9.00 0.32
CA HIS A 155 -9.59 8.68 1.22
C HIS A 155 -10.09 8.03 2.52
N LEU A 156 -11.15 8.57 3.13
CA LEU A 156 -11.74 7.96 4.32
C LEU A 156 -12.34 6.58 4.04
N VAL A 157 -13.07 6.42 2.93
CA VAL A 157 -13.65 5.12 2.51
C VAL A 157 -12.55 4.08 2.34
N LEU A 158 -11.48 4.43 1.63
CA LEU A 158 -10.34 3.54 1.39
C LEU A 158 -9.62 3.19 2.70
N LYS A 159 -9.36 4.18 3.56
CA LYS A 159 -8.75 3.99 4.88
C LYS A 159 -9.55 3.01 5.77
N MET A 160 -10.87 3.05 5.71
CA MET A 160 -11.76 2.14 6.46
C MET A 160 -11.94 0.77 5.81
N THR A 161 -11.77 0.67 4.49
CA THR A 161 -11.89 -0.61 3.75
C THR A 161 -10.65 -1.42 3.84
N THR A 162 -9.53 -0.72 3.96
CA THR A 162 -8.20 -1.20 4.23
C THR A 162 -7.38 -1.62 2.99
N ASN A 163 -7.84 -2.47 2.05
CA ASN A 163 -7.25 -2.60 0.68
C ASN A 163 -8.37 -2.76 -0.36
N VAL A 164 -8.30 -2.00 -1.47
CA VAL A 164 -9.28 -2.06 -2.57
C VAL A 164 -8.58 -2.30 -3.90
N ARG A 165 -8.97 -3.35 -4.60
CA ARG A 165 -8.54 -3.57 -5.98
C ARG A 165 -9.36 -2.69 -6.93
N SER A 166 -8.70 -1.74 -7.58
CA SER A 166 -9.26 -0.90 -8.65
C SER A 166 -8.11 -0.41 -9.54
N GLU A 167 -7.97 -1.04 -10.71
CA GLU A 167 -6.92 -0.67 -11.67
C GLU A 167 -7.16 0.73 -12.24
N ALA A 168 -8.42 1.13 -12.42
CA ALA A 168 -8.79 2.45 -12.89
C ALA A 168 -8.37 3.54 -11.90
N LEU A 169 -8.66 3.35 -10.61
CA LEU A 169 -8.30 4.31 -9.57
C LEU A 169 -6.79 4.36 -9.33
N LEU A 170 -6.10 3.22 -9.39
CA LEU A 170 -4.66 3.17 -9.34
C LEU A 170 -4.03 3.97 -10.47
N LYS A 171 -4.42 3.69 -11.72
CA LYS A 171 -3.93 4.42 -12.90
C LYS A 171 -4.18 5.92 -12.79
N TRP A 172 -5.37 6.31 -12.34
CA TRP A 172 -5.73 7.71 -12.16
C TRP A 172 -4.89 8.39 -11.07
N ALA A 173 -4.74 7.76 -9.90
CA ALA A 173 -3.98 8.31 -8.78
C ALA A 173 -2.51 8.55 -9.16
N LEU A 174 -1.92 7.64 -9.95
CA LEU A 174 -0.57 7.80 -10.48
C LEU A 174 -0.48 8.93 -11.50
N GLN A 175 -1.40 8.97 -12.47
CA GLN A 175 -1.44 10.02 -13.50
C GLN A 175 -1.61 11.42 -12.92
N ARG A 176 -2.41 11.54 -11.85
CA ARG A 176 -2.72 12.81 -11.18
C ARG A 176 -1.84 13.09 -9.95
N LYS A 177 -0.87 12.22 -9.66
CA LYS A 177 0.04 12.31 -8.49
C LYS A 177 -0.67 12.37 -7.12
N HIS A 178 -1.83 11.73 -6.97
CA HIS A 178 -2.51 11.57 -5.67
C HIS A 178 -1.96 10.37 -4.90
N THR A 179 -0.67 10.42 -4.57
CA THR A 179 0.08 9.30 -4.00
C THR A 179 -0.38 8.87 -2.61
N TYR A 180 -1.04 9.75 -1.87
CA TYR A 180 -1.67 9.42 -0.59
C TYR A 180 -2.81 8.41 -0.69
N LEU A 181 -3.36 8.14 -1.88
CA LEU A 181 -4.36 7.08 -2.08
C LEU A 181 -3.73 5.70 -2.30
N LEU A 182 -2.49 5.65 -2.78
CA LEU A 182 -1.81 4.40 -3.16
C LEU A 182 -1.70 3.37 -2.03
N PRO A 183 -1.47 3.75 -0.75
CA PRO A 183 -1.41 2.81 0.36
C PRO A 183 -2.67 1.95 0.56
N PHE A 184 -3.81 2.39 0.02
CA PHE A 184 -5.09 1.73 0.20
C PHE A 184 -5.58 0.98 -1.05
N LEU A 185 -4.79 1.00 -2.11
CA LEU A 185 -5.09 0.34 -3.37
C LEU A 185 -4.29 -0.95 -3.49
N ASP A 186 -4.97 -2.02 -3.85
CA ASP A 186 -4.32 -3.31 -4.10
C ASP A 186 -3.50 -3.21 -5.40
N LEU A 187 -2.20 -3.45 -5.27
CA LEU A 187 -1.21 -3.37 -6.33
C LEU A 187 -0.79 -4.80 -6.69
N ASP A 188 -1.15 -5.24 -7.89
CA ASP A 188 -0.56 -6.46 -8.46
C ASP A 188 0.96 -6.24 -8.58
N ALA A 189 1.76 -7.23 -8.18
CA ALA A 189 3.22 -7.17 -8.27
C ALA A 189 3.71 -6.78 -9.68
N ALA A 190 3.11 -7.31 -10.74
CA ALA A 190 3.50 -6.96 -12.11
C ALA A 190 3.16 -5.51 -12.49
N VAL A 191 2.19 -4.89 -11.83
CA VAL A 191 1.86 -3.46 -12.00
C VAL A 191 2.77 -2.61 -11.12
N ALA A 192 2.99 -3.03 -9.87
CA ALA A 192 3.91 -2.42 -8.93
C ALA A 192 5.33 -2.29 -9.55
N ASP A 193 5.84 -3.35 -10.17
CA ASP A 193 7.17 -3.37 -10.80
C ASP A 193 7.32 -2.37 -11.94
N ARG A 194 6.21 -2.08 -12.65
CA ARG A 194 6.19 -1.13 -13.77
C ARG A 194 6.00 0.32 -13.32
N VAL A 195 5.40 0.53 -12.16
CA VAL A 195 4.91 1.84 -11.71
C VAL A 195 5.72 2.42 -10.56
N LEU A 196 6.13 1.58 -9.61
CA LEU A 196 6.83 2.00 -8.39
C LEU A 196 8.30 2.37 -8.59
N PRO A 197 8.99 2.01 -9.70
CA PRO A 197 10.17 2.75 -10.10
C PRO A 197 9.78 4.19 -10.50
N TYR A 198 9.58 5.06 -9.50
CA TYR A 198 9.27 6.46 -9.73
C TYR A 198 10.56 7.27 -9.86
N PHE A 199 10.85 7.67 -11.09
CA PHE A 199 11.98 8.52 -11.42
C PHE A 199 11.49 9.96 -11.56
N GLY A 200 12.07 10.88 -10.79
CA GLY A 200 11.72 12.30 -10.78
C GLY A 200 12.83 13.14 -10.16
N ASN A 201 12.63 14.46 -10.08
CA ASN A 201 13.52 15.30 -9.27
C ASN A 201 13.28 15.04 -7.77
N ARG A 202 14.19 15.50 -6.90
CA ARG A 202 14.11 15.29 -5.45
C ARG A 202 12.74 15.64 -4.85
N SER A 203 12.16 16.79 -5.20
CA SER A 203 10.86 17.22 -4.67
C SER A 203 9.70 16.34 -5.13
N ASP A 204 9.74 15.84 -6.38
CA ASP A 204 8.75 14.93 -6.91
C ASP A 204 8.85 13.55 -6.23
N ILE A 205 10.07 13.06 -5.99
CA ILE A 205 10.34 11.80 -5.29
C ILE A 205 9.86 11.88 -3.83
N GLU A 206 10.24 12.93 -3.10
CA GLU A 206 9.81 13.13 -1.71
C GLU A 206 8.28 13.18 -1.62
N SER A 207 7.62 13.95 -2.48
CA SER A 207 6.16 14.05 -2.50
C SER A 207 5.47 12.73 -2.88
N PHE A 208 6.11 11.92 -3.74
CA PHE A 208 5.58 10.63 -4.16
C PHE A 208 5.64 9.59 -3.03
N TRP A 209 6.82 9.44 -2.41
CA TRP A 209 7.06 8.37 -1.43
C TRP A 209 6.60 8.69 -0.03
N THR A 210 6.59 9.97 0.38
CA THR A 210 6.24 10.35 1.76
C THR A 210 4.89 9.77 2.21
N PRO A 211 3.78 9.89 1.45
CA PRO A 211 2.50 9.31 1.85
C PRO A 211 2.52 7.78 1.89
N ILE A 212 3.30 7.13 1.01
CA ILE A 212 3.44 5.67 0.94
C ILE A 212 4.18 5.14 2.17
N LEU A 213 5.22 5.87 2.61
CA LEU A 213 6.06 5.50 3.74
C LEU A 213 5.40 5.85 5.09
N GLN A 214 4.54 6.87 5.15
CA GLN A 214 3.95 7.36 6.41
C GLN A 214 2.59 6.74 6.80
N GLU A 215 1.71 6.38 5.86
CA GLU A 215 0.33 5.95 6.18
C GLU A 215 0.11 4.41 6.22
N ALA A 216 1.16 3.59 6.22
CA ALA A 216 1.00 2.16 5.97
C ALA A 216 1.67 1.21 7.00
N PRO A 217 1.00 0.94 8.14
CA PRO A 217 1.50 -0.01 9.15
C PRO A 217 1.41 -1.49 8.74
N GLU A 218 0.34 -1.92 8.04
CA GLU A 218 0.03 -3.35 7.87
C GLU A 218 -0.28 -3.78 6.41
N ARG A 219 -0.19 -2.88 5.40
CA ARG A 219 -0.87 -3.10 4.08
C ARG A 219 -0.16 -2.76 2.80
N THR A 220 0.84 -1.89 2.82
CA THR A 220 1.65 -1.62 1.63
C THR A 220 2.58 -2.77 1.30
N GLU A 221 2.69 -3.80 2.18
CA GLU A 221 3.56 -4.97 2.09
C GLU A 221 4.58 -4.84 0.97
N LEU A 222 5.57 -3.94 1.15
CA LEU A 222 6.71 -3.90 0.24
C LEU A 222 7.43 -5.21 0.50
N ARG A 223 7.10 -6.23 -0.29
CA ARG A 223 7.55 -7.59 -0.08
C ARG A 223 8.87 -7.76 -0.82
N PHE A 224 9.89 -8.12 -0.06
CA PHE A 224 11.23 -8.36 -0.53
C PHE A 224 11.55 -9.84 -0.40
N SER A 225 12.20 -10.39 -1.41
CA SER A 225 12.64 -11.79 -1.44
C SER A 225 14.13 -11.86 -1.69
N CYS A 226 14.86 -12.61 -0.87
CA CYS A 226 16.31 -12.84 -0.93
C CYS A 226 17.20 -11.60 -0.77
N THR A 227 16.82 -10.45 -1.30
CA THR A 227 17.51 -9.16 -1.27
C THR A 227 16.49 -8.05 -1.53
N GLY A 228 16.83 -6.80 -1.21
CA GLY A 228 15.94 -5.66 -1.37
C GLY A 228 15.65 -4.95 -0.05
N GLY A 229 15.03 -3.79 -0.16
CA GLY A 229 14.73 -2.94 0.98
C GLY A 229 14.54 -1.49 0.54
N ILE A 230 14.65 -0.56 1.48
CA ILE A 230 14.47 0.87 1.25
C ILE A 230 15.81 1.56 1.50
N ALA A 231 16.31 2.34 0.54
CA ALA A 231 17.50 3.16 0.71
C ALA A 231 17.09 4.62 0.86
N VAL A 232 17.48 5.26 1.95
CA VAL A 232 17.16 6.64 2.29
C VAL A 232 18.44 7.44 2.39
N THR A 233 18.61 8.44 1.54
CA THR A 233 19.71 9.40 1.69
C THR A 233 19.32 10.43 2.74
N LEU A 234 19.87 10.29 3.95
CA LEU A 234 19.85 11.34 4.95
C LEU A 234 20.84 12.39 4.46
N GLY A 235 20.38 13.64 4.32
CA GLY A 235 21.24 14.76 3.94
C GLY A 235 22.28 15.02 5.04
N ARG A 236 22.29 16.22 5.62
CA ARG A 236 23.20 16.47 6.75
C ARG A 236 22.76 15.69 7.98
N TRP A 237 23.66 14.87 8.54
CA TRP A 237 23.39 14.16 9.79
C TRP A 237 22.92 15.11 10.91
N PRO A 238 21.81 14.83 11.62
CA PRO A 238 21.23 15.73 12.61
C PRO A 238 22.14 16.02 13.81
N GLU A 239 22.07 17.24 14.33
CA GLU A 239 22.84 17.63 15.52
C GLU A 239 22.20 17.20 16.84
N LYS A 240 20.88 16.96 16.87
CA LYS A 240 20.09 16.73 18.10
C LYS A 240 19.83 15.25 18.40
N GLY A 241 20.59 14.35 17.78
CA GLY A 241 20.28 12.92 17.72
C GLY A 241 19.34 12.60 16.56
N PHE A 242 19.04 11.32 16.39
CA PHE A 242 18.26 10.82 15.25
C PHE A 242 17.43 9.63 15.70
N SER A 243 16.18 9.56 15.25
CA SER A 243 15.35 8.38 15.50
C SER A 243 14.78 7.88 14.18
N VAL A 244 14.68 6.55 14.05
CA VAL A 244 14.02 5.89 12.92
C VAL A 244 13.14 4.78 13.45
N SER A 245 11.95 4.64 12.87
CA SER A 245 11.08 3.50 13.06
C SER A 245 10.75 2.82 11.75
N ALA A 246 10.52 1.52 11.80
CA ALA A 246 9.96 0.76 10.69
C ALA A 246 9.27 -0.51 11.23
N TYR A 247 8.19 -0.89 10.55
CA TYR A 247 7.53 -2.18 10.77
C TYR A 247 8.14 -3.23 9.85
N PHE A 248 8.36 -4.42 10.39
CA PHE A 248 8.83 -5.58 9.63
C PHE A 248 7.88 -6.76 9.83
N ARG A 249 7.61 -7.50 8.76
CA ARG A 249 6.94 -8.81 8.81
C ARG A 249 7.82 -9.82 8.11
N PHE A 250 8.35 -10.78 8.84
CA PHE A 250 9.19 -11.83 8.27
C PHE A 250 8.37 -13.10 8.07
N GLU A 251 8.49 -13.78 6.93
CA GLU A 251 7.81 -15.06 6.72
C GLU A 251 8.34 -16.12 7.69
N GLU A 252 9.65 -16.10 7.94
CA GLU A 252 10.35 -16.89 8.95
C GLU A 252 11.34 -16.00 9.71
N ILE A 253 11.72 -16.37 10.93
CA ILE A 253 12.77 -15.65 11.65
C ILE A 253 14.13 -16.19 11.24
N TYR A 254 14.83 -15.44 10.39
CA TYR A 254 16.15 -15.79 9.86
C TYR A 254 17.26 -15.62 10.90
N SER A 255 18.38 -16.29 10.66
CA SER A 255 19.53 -16.31 11.56
C SER A 255 20.32 -15.00 11.59
N ASP A 256 20.29 -14.21 10.52
CA ASP A 256 20.86 -12.85 10.43
C ASP A 256 19.90 -11.96 9.64
N ILE A 257 19.24 -11.02 10.32
CA ILE A 257 18.29 -10.08 9.72
C ILE A 257 18.85 -8.68 9.89
N GLN A 258 19.31 -8.07 8.80
CA GLN A 258 19.63 -6.65 8.78
C GLN A 258 18.35 -5.80 8.82
N LEU A 259 18.19 -5.01 9.89
CA LEU A 259 17.08 -4.08 10.06
C LEU A 259 17.45 -2.72 9.45
N PHE A 260 18.55 -2.14 9.91
CA PHE A 260 19.03 -0.83 9.47
C PHE A 260 20.54 -0.88 9.23
N GLU A 261 21.02 -0.21 8.18
CA GLU A 261 22.43 -0.03 7.89
C GLU A 261 22.69 1.42 7.49
N PHE A 262 23.75 2.01 8.05
CA PHE A 262 24.12 3.40 7.84
C PHE A 262 25.49 3.43 7.15
N ILE A 263 25.59 4.16 6.04
CA ILE A 263 26.74 4.22 5.15
C ILE A 263 27.15 5.68 4.97
N ASP A 264 28.46 5.95 4.96
CA ASP A 264 28.97 7.27 4.59
C ASP A 264 28.73 7.54 3.10
N GLY A 265 28.05 8.64 2.78
CA GLY A 265 27.73 9.04 1.42
C GLY A 265 28.95 9.50 0.60
N GLU A 266 30.05 9.90 1.27
CA GLU A 266 31.22 10.48 0.59
C GLU A 266 32.28 9.44 0.17
N VAL A 267 32.21 8.18 0.64
CA VAL A 267 33.25 7.17 0.41
C VAL A 267 32.66 5.79 0.09
N LEU A 268 33.13 5.17 -1.01
CA LEU A 268 32.84 3.77 -1.37
C LEU A 268 33.60 2.76 -0.48
N SER A 269 33.45 2.81 0.85
CA SER A 269 33.95 1.83 1.86
C SER A 269 33.64 2.28 3.30
N PRO A 270 33.58 1.36 4.29
CA PRO A 270 32.52 0.38 4.58
C PRO A 270 31.29 1.02 5.30
N SER A 271 30.27 0.22 5.64
CA SER A 271 29.15 0.68 6.46
C SER A 271 29.62 1.19 7.83
N LEU A 272 29.10 2.36 8.22
CA LEU A 272 29.36 2.97 9.52
C LEU A 272 28.79 2.06 10.60
N ALA A 273 27.49 1.76 10.56
CA ALA A 273 26.89 0.83 11.51
C ALA A 273 25.77 0.02 10.85
N SER A 274 25.57 -1.22 11.27
CA SER A 274 24.34 -1.96 10.95
C SER A 274 23.74 -2.59 12.20
N ILE A 275 22.43 -2.47 12.31
CA ILE A 275 21.61 -3.02 13.39
C ILE A 275 20.93 -4.27 12.84
N ARG A 276 21.18 -5.40 13.50
CA ARG A 276 20.79 -6.71 13.01
C ARG A 276 20.17 -7.56 14.11
N ILE A 277 19.21 -8.41 13.75
CA ILE A 277 18.80 -9.52 14.60
C ILE A 277 19.71 -10.70 14.26
N ALA A 278 20.39 -11.27 15.25
CA ALA A 278 21.17 -12.49 15.09
C ALA A 278 20.56 -13.62 15.91
N GLY A 279 20.54 -14.83 15.37
CA GLY A 279 20.00 -16.02 16.03
C GLY A 279 18.49 -16.02 16.21
N GLY A 280 17.78 -15.00 15.70
CA GLY A 280 16.34 -14.82 15.85
C GLY A 280 15.89 -14.27 17.20
N ASP A 281 16.81 -14.05 18.14
CA ASP A 281 16.50 -13.72 19.53
C ASP A 281 17.38 -12.59 20.11
N SER A 282 18.41 -12.15 19.39
CA SER A 282 19.33 -11.12 19.85
C SER A 282 19.44 -9.96 18.86
N VAL A 283 19.48 -8.73 19.36
CA VAL A 283 19.80 -7.55 18.55
C VAL A 283 21.27 -7.21 18.74
N ASN A 284 21.97 -7.02 17.64
CA ASN A 284 23.39 -6.70 17.61
C ASN A 284 23.64 -5.48 16.72
N ILE A 285 24.63 -4.69 17.09
CA ILE A 285 25.18 -3.65 16.24
C ILE A 285 26.53 -4.14 15.71
N MET A 286 26.69 -4.12 14.39
CA MET A 286 27.96 -4.31 13.73
C MET A 286 28.54 -2.94 13.38
N HIS A 287 29.76 -2.66 13.85
CA HIS A 287 30.51 -1.45 13.49
C HIS A 287 32.00 -1.79 13.34
N ASP A 288 32.65 -1.36 12.26
CA ASP A 288 34.06 -1.65 11.96
C ASP A 288 34.41 -3.15 12.09
N GLY A 289 33.49 -4.04 11.70
CA GLY A 289 33.65 -5.49 11.82
C GLY A 289 33.56 -6.04 13.25
N LYS A 290 33.27 -5.20 14.25
CA LYS A 290 33.02 -5.63 15.64
C LYS A 290 31.52 -5.76 15.90
N ARG A 291 31.15 -6.87 16.55
CA ARG A 291 29.80 -7.14 17.02
C ARG A 291 29.63 -6.64 18.44
N VAL A 292 28.61 -5.80 18.67
CA VAL A 292 28.21 -5.29 19.99
C VAL A 292 26.79 -5.75 20.27
N PRO A 293 26.54 -6.63 21.26
CA PRO A 293 25.19 -7.03 21.63
C PRO A 293 24.42 -5.85 22.25
N VAL A 294 23.15 -5.70 21.90
CA VAL A 294 22.25 -4.67 22.45
C VAL A 294 21.45 -5.22 23.63
N ASN A 295 21.01 -6.47 23.56
CA ASN A 295 20.33 -7.18 24.64
C ASN A 295 21.20 -8.31 25.22
N GLU A 296 21.14 -8.50 26.54
CA GLU A 296 21.90 -9.52 27.27
C GLU A 296 21.15 -10.88 27.30
N GLY A 297 20.75 -11.39 26.13
CA GLY A 297 20.25 -12.77 25.99
C GLY A 297 18.82 -13.03 26.45
N HIS A 298 17.94 -12.02 26.48
CA HIS A 298 16.49 -12.24 26.53
C HIS A 298 15.93 -12.32 25.11
N ALA A 299 15.17 -13.38 24.83
CA ALA A 299 14.45 -13.56 23.57
C ALA A 299 13.59 -12.33 23.26
N LEU A 300 13.49 -11.96 21.98
CA LEU A 300 12.58 -10.92 21.49
C LEU A 300 11.14 -11.47 21.56
N PRO A 301 10.37 -11.21 22.63
CA PRO A 301 9.18 -12.01 22.96
C PRO A 301 8.05 -11.80 21.95
N ASP A 302 8.07 -10.69 21.21
CA ASP A 302 7.06 -10.32 20.22
C ASP A 302 7.55 -10.40 18.77
N LEU A 303 8.73 -10.98 18.55
CA LEU A 303 9.21 -11.27 17.20
C LEU A 303 8.76 -12.67 16.81
N GLU A 304 7.68 -12.77 16.04
CA GLU A 304 7.15 -14.04 15.55
C GLU A 304 7.06 -14.06 14.01
N PRO A 305 7.22 -15.24 13.37
CA PRO A 305 6.94 -15.40 11.95
C PRO A 305 5.55 -14.90 11.58
N GLN A 306 5.45 -14.29 10.40
CA GLN A 306 4.23 -13.76 9.79
C GLN A 306 3.50 -12.70 10.64
N ARG A 307 4.10 -12.21 11.73
CA ARG A 307 3.58 -11.09 12.51
C ARG A 307 4.39 -9.83 12.24
N TRP A 308 3.68 -8.70 12.33
CA TRP A 308 4.31 -7.38 12.26
C TRP A 308 5.01 -7.08 13.58
N ALA A 309 6.29 -6.71 13.48
CA ALA A 309 7.16 -6.29 14.56
C ALA A 309 7.62 -4.86 14.29
N HIS A 310 7.34 -3.96 15.22
CA HIS A 310 7.70 -2.55 15.10
C HIS A 310 9.05 -2.29 15.76
N PHE A 311 10.06 -1.95 14.96
CA PHE A 311 11.37 -1.61 15.46
C PHE A 311 11.57 -0.10 15.46
N ILE A 312 12.02 0.44 16.59
CA ILE A 312 12.38 1.85 16.73
C ILE A 312 13.80 1.93 17.24
N VAL A 313 14.64 2.67 16.51
CA VAL A 313 16.04 2.92 16.84
C VAL A 313 16.18 4.38 17.18
N VAL A 314 16.71 4.66 18.36
CA VAL A 314 16.99 6.00 18.86
C VAL A 314 18.49 6.16 19.03
N MET A 315 19.08 7.07 18.26
CA MET A 315 20.49 7.45 18.31
C MET A 315 20.64 8.75 19.09
N SER A 316 21.27 8.67 20.26
CA SER A 316 21.50 9.82 21.14
C SER A 316 22.73 10.61 20.75
N MET A 317 22.71 11.91 21.06
CA MET A 317 23.91 12.76 21.06
C MET A 317 25.01 12.25 22.00
N ALA A 318 24.67 11.46 23.01
CA ALA A 318 25.62 10.84 23.94
C ALA A 318 26.34 9.60 23.36
N HIS A 319 26.26 9.37 22.05
CA HIS A 319 26.87 8.22 21.36
C HIS A 319 26.33 6.88 21.86
N THR A 320 25.02 6.81 22.04
CA THR A 320 24.31 5.57 22.41
C THR A 320 23.19 5.28 21.44
N VAL A 321 22.95 4.00 21.18
CA VAL A 321 21.77 3.51 20.47
C VAL A 321 20.87 2.77 21.43
N SER A 322 19.61 3.17 21.48
CA SER A 322 18.54 2.40 22.09
C SER A 322 17.69 1.76 21.01
N VAL A 323 17.38 0.47 21.17
CA VAL A 323 16.48 -0.26 20.28
C VAL A 323 15.22 -0.63 21.05
N TYR A 324 14.07 -0.40 20.45
CA TYR A 324 12.76 -0.76 20.97
C TYR A 324 12.07 -1.72 19.98
N LEU A 325 11.28 -2.65 20.53
CA LEU A 325 10.39 -3.56 19.80
C LEU A 325 8.98 -3.37 20.37
N ASN A 326 8.02 -2.96 19.54
CA ASN A 326 6.61 -2.76 19.95
C ASN A 326 6.42 -1.87 21.20
N ALA A 327 7.23 -0.80 21.32
CA ALA A 327 7.37 0.10 22.48
C ALA A 327 8.24 -0.41 23.63
N ASP A 328 8.53 -1.70 23.71
CA ASP A 328 9.38 -2.24 24.76
C ASP A 328 10.85 -2.05 24.42
N LYS A 329 11.60 -1.50 25.37
CA LYS A 329 13.04 -1.26 25.19
C LYS A 329 13.80 -2.58 25.23
N VAL A 330 14.35 -2.98 24.08
CA VAL A 330 15.19 -4.18 23.92
C VAL A 330 16.54 -4.00 24.61
N GLY A 331 17.13 -2.81 24.48
CA GLY A 331 18.40 -2.50 25.14
C GLY A 331 19.02 -1.20 24.66
N THR A 332 20.18 -0.89 25.23
CA THR A 332 21.01 0.26 24.86
C THR A 332 22.47 -0.16 24.82
N CYS A 333 23.20 0.28 23.79
CA CYS A 333 24.65 0.15 23.75
C CYS A 333 25.30 1.42 23.22
N SER A 334 26.62 1.52 23.38
CA SER A 334 27.39 2.61 22.78
C SER A 334 27.45 2.44 21.27
N LEU A 335 27.07 3.49 20.55
CA LEU A 335 27.21 3.57 19.11
C LEU A 335 28.35 4.54 18.79
N PRO A 336 29.36 4.12 18.03
CA PRO A 336 30.40 5.01 17.54
C PRO A 336 29.86 6.16 16.66
N TYR A 337 30.62 7.25 16.64
CA TYR A 337 30.19 8.60 16.26
C TYR A 337 29.91 8.78 14.77
N PHE A 338 28.72 9.29 14.45
CA PHE A 338 28.40 9.89 13.15
C PHE A 338 28.84 11.35 13.16
N ARG A 339 29.69 11.76 12.22
CA ARG A 339 30.12 13.16 12.11
C ARG A 339 28.91 14.02 11.76
N SER A 340 28.65 15.04 12.57
CA SER A 340 27.64 16.05 12.26
C SER A 340 27.91 16.65 10.87
N HIS A 341 26.87 16.82 10.06
CA HIS A 341 26.91 17.34 8.68
C HIS A 341 27.48 16.41 7.60
N SER A 342 27.89 15.18 7.91
CA SER A 342 28.17 14.18 6.87
C SER A 342 26.87 13.72 6.19
N GLU A 343 26.95 13.41 4.90
CA GLU A 343 25.87 12.75 4.17
C GLU A 343 25.85 11.26 4.54
N VAL A 344 24.69 10.73 4.92
CA VAL A 344 24.56 9.34 5.37
C VAL A 344 23.46 8.66 4.57
N VAL A 345 23.77 7.53 3.95
CA VAL A 345 22.76 6.66 3.33
C VAL A 345 22.33 5.62 4.36
N MET A 346 21.03 5.56 4.63
CA MET A 346 20.43 4.54 5.48
C MET A 346 19.70 3.50 4.62
N ASN A 347 20.11 2.25 4.70
CA ASN A 347 19.38 1.12 4.15
C ASN A 347 18.50 0.49 5.23
N ILE A 348 17.29 0.11 4.84
CA ILE A 348 16.31 -0.60 5.67
C ILE A 348 16.05 -1.94 5.00
N GLY A 349 16.31 -3.04 5.70
CA GLY A 349 16.28 -4.38 5.13
C GLY A 349 17.56 -4.77 4.36
N PHE A 350 17.43 -5.74 3.46
CA PHE A 350 18.53 -6.44 2.78
C PHE A 350 18.96 -5.75 1.47
N VAL A 351 19.12 -4.43 1.49
CA VAL A 351 19.41 -3.63 0.27
C VAL A 351 20.72 -4.06 -0.40
N ASN A 352 21.78 -4.23 0.38
CA ASN A 352 23.12 -4.56 -0.12
C ASN A 352 23.55 -6.00 0.21
N THR A 353 22.64 -6.80 0.76
CA THR A 353 22.92 -8.15 1.25
C THR A 353 21.94 -9.14 0.64
N THR A 354 22.43 -10.33 0.33
CA THR A 354 21.57 -11.44 -0.11
C THR A 354 21.45 -12.47 1.00
N VAL A 355 20.24 -12.69 1.48
CA VAL A 355 19.87 -13.72 2.45
C VAL A 355 19.00 -14.74 1.72
N GLN A 356 19.58 -15.89 1.36
CA GLN A 356 18.89 -16.93 0.60
C GLN A 356 17.60 -17.38 1.29
N ASP A 357 16.56 -17.65 0.48
CA ASP A 357 15.23 -18.10 0.93
C ASP A 357 14.52 -17.13 1.91
N SER A 358 14.99 -15.90 2.06
CA SER A 358 14.32 -14.89 2.88
C SER A 358 13.13 -14.24 2.16
N LEU A 359 12.10 -13.93 2.93
CA LEU A 359 10.88 -13.28 2.49
C LEU A 359 10.37 -12.40 3.62
N PHE A 360 10.30 -11.10 3.37
CA PHE A 360 9.92 -10.15 4.40
C PHE A 360 9.24 -8.93 3.80
N SER A 361 8.50 -8.20 4.63
CA SER A 361 7.84 -6.96 4.28
C SER A 361 8.32 -5.84 5.18
N ILE A 362 8.47 -4.63 4.63
CA ILE A 362 8.73 -3.40 5.39
C ILE A 362 7.50 -2.48 5.26
N GLY A 363 7.11 -1.85 6.36
CA GLY A 363 6.03 -0.86 6.43
C GLY A 363 6.38 0.32 7.34
N GLU A 364 5.62 1.39 7.23
CA GLU A 364 5.63 2.59 8.09
C GLU A 364 7.02 3.03 8.56
N VAL A 365 7.83 3.53 7.62
CA VAL A 365 9.14 4.09 7.93
C VAL A 365 8.98 5.54 8.33
N VAL A 366 9.33 5.87 9.58
CA VAL A 366 9.29 7.25 10.09
C VAL A 366 10.66 7.65 10.61
N LEU A 367 11.03 8.89 10.32
CA LEU A 367 12.32 9.47 10.67
C LEU A 367 12.09 10.74 11.48
N TRP A 368 12.92 10.93 12.50
CA TRP A 368 12.96 12.13 13.31
C TRP A 368 14.38 12.66 13.35
N ASP A 369 14.55 13.97 13.16
CA ASP A 369 15.81 14.69 13.31
C ASP A 369 16.13 15.05 14.78
N GLU A 370 15.61 14.23 15.71
CA GLU A 370 15.80 14.34 17.15
C GLU A 370 15.83 12.98 17.84
N GLU A 371 16.44 12.94 19.02
CA GLU A 371 16.38 11.81 19.94
C GLU A 371 15.01 11.73 20.61
N LEU A 372 14.23 10.69 20.30
CA LEU A 372 12.96 10.43 20.98
C LEU A 372 13.19 9.91 22.41
N THR A 373 12.46 10.48 23.36
CA THR A 373 12.40 9.97 24.73
C THR A 373 11.53 8.71 24.80
N THR A 374 11.76 7.84 25.80
CA THR A 374 10.97 6.63 26.01
C THR A 374 9.45 6.90 26.05
N PRO A 375 8.93 7.93 26.74
CA PRO A 375 7.49 8.23 26.71
C PRO A 375 6.98 8.65 25.32
N GLN A 376 7.80 9.30 24.49
CA GLN A 376 7.41 9.63 23.11
C GLN A 376 7.33 8.38 22.24
N VAL A 377 8.26 7.44 22.43
CA VAL A 377 8.25 6.12 21.78
C VAL A 377 6.98 5.35 22.16
N GLU A 378 6.68 5.24 23.46
CA GLU A 378 5.48 4.58 23.96
C GLU A 378 4.19 5.23 23.45
N ALA A 379 4.13 6.57 23.46
CA ALA A 379 2.98 7.31 22.95
C ALA A 379 2.75 7.09 21.45
N TYR A 380 3.83 7.08 20.65
CA TYR A 380 3.75 6.83 19.21
C TYR A 380 3.10 5.46 18.93
N VAL A 381 3.60 4.40 19.58
CA VAL A 381 3.07 3.04 19.42
C VAL A 381 1.63 2.91 19.96
N ALA A 382 1.28 3.60 21.04
CA ALA A 382 -0.07 3.58 21.59
C ALA A 382 -1.10 4.23 20.65
N THR A 383 -0.69 5.25 19.88
CA THR A 383 -1.58 5.94 18.93
C THR A 383 -1.85 5.17 17.63
N THR A 384 -0.94 4.26 17.24
CA THR A 384 -1.11 3.39 16.06
C THR A 384 -1.95 2.14 16.36
N GLY A 385 -2.22 1.82 17.63
CA GLY A 385 -2.96 0.63 18.08
C GLY A 385 -4.49 0.65 17.96
N TYR A 386 -5.13 1.67 17.38
CA TYR A 386 -6.59 1.68 17.21
C TYR A 386 -7.05 0.73 16.09
N LYS A 387 -7.44 -0.51 16.48
CA LYS A 387 -8.08 -1.52 15.62
C LYS A 387 -9.61 -1.52 15.77
N PRO A 388 -10.40 -0.83 14.92
CA PRO A 388 -11.82 -1.11 14.80
C PRO A 388 -12.05 -2.20 13.73
N ASN A 389 -12.46 -3.39 14.17
CA ASN A 389 -13.08 -4.47 13.37
C ASN A 389 -12.30 -4.95 12.14
N VAL A 390 -11.44 -5.95 12.35
CA VAL A 390 -10.93 -6.85 11.30
C VAL A 390 -12.12 -7.55 10.64
N CYS A 391 -12.53 -7.08 9.46
CA CYS A 391 -13.33 -7.90 8.55
C CYS A 391 -12.44 -9.04 8.05
N LYS A 392 -12.84 -10.28 8.34
CA LYS A 392 -12.27 -11.51 7.80
C LYS A 392 -12.19 -11.39 6.27
N ILE A 393 -10.98 -11.25 5.73
CA ILE A 393 -10.73 -11.47 4.30
C ILE A 393 -10.83 -12.98 4.08
N LEU A 394 -11.73 -13.38 3.19
CA LEU A 394 -11.84 -14.75 2.71
C LEU A 394 -10.66 -15.05 1.80
N GLU A 395 -10.03 -16.21 2.01
CA GLU A 395 -8.94 -16.74 1.19
C GLU A 395 -9.36 -16.82 -0.28
N CYS A 396 -8.67 -16.07 -1.14
CA CYS A 396 -8.61 -16.34 -2.57
C CYS A 396 -7.14 -16.53 -2.93
N GLU A 397 -6.83 -17.74 -3.40
CA GLU A 397 -5.53 -18.15 -3.93
C GLU A 397 -5.07 -17.20 -5.04
N ILE A 398 -3.86 -16.67 -4.93
CA ILE A 398 -3.20 -15.87 -5.97
C ILE A 398 -2.43 -16.84 -6.88
N PRO A 399 -2.68 -16.87 -8.22
CA PRO A 399 -1.90 -17.65 -9.16
C PRO A 399 -0.47 -17.09 -9.35
N ARG A 400 0.49 -18.00 -9.56
CA ARG A 400 1.90 -17.74 -9.91
C ARG A 400 2.08 -17.48 -11.42
N GLU A 401 3.25 -16.90 -11.75
CA GLU A 401 4.00 -16.81 -13.04
C GLU A 401 4.18 -15.36 -13.56
N LEU A 402 5.37 -14.74 -13.40
CA LEU A 402 6.64 -14.79 -14.19
C LEU A 402 6.66 -13.91 -15.46
N SER A 403 7.66 -13.02 -15.59
CA SER A 403 8.41 -12.77 -16.85
C SER A 403 9.63 -11.83 -16.68
N GLU A 404 10.75 -12.21 -17.29
CA GLU A 404 12.07 -11.54 -17.40
C GLU A 404 12.09 -10.38 -18.39
N THR A 405 12.99 -9.40 -18.20
CA THR A 405 14.16 -9.11 -19.08
C THR A 405 15.00 -7.91 -18.61
N HIS A 406 16.31 -7.96 -18.91
CA HIS A 406 17.40 -7.09 -18.49
C HIS A 406 17.52 -5.73 -19.23
N GLU A 407 18.06 -4.69 -18.55
CA GLU A 407 19.30 -3.96 -18.94
C GLU A 407 19.77 -3.00 -17.82
N LYS A 408 21.09 -2.94 -17.56
CA LYS A 408 21.71 -2.06 -16.54
C LYS A 408 22.00 -0.68 -17.13
N LEU A 409 21.50 0.39 -16.50
CA LEU A 409 21.81 1.79 -16.82
C LEU A 409 22.62 2.49 -15.69
N PRO A 410 23.31 3.60 -16.00
CA PRO A 410 24.36 4.18 -15.16
C PRO A 410 23.83 4.85 -13.89
N ILE A 411 24.73 5.00 -12.92
CA ILE A 411 24.50 5.41 -11.54
C ILE A 411 24.66 6.93 -11.46
N GLU A 412 23.57 7.65 -11.25
CA GLU A 412 23.51 8.96 -10.60
C GLU A 412 22.02 9.18 -10.22
N ASP A 413 21.79 9.58 -8.96
CA ASP A 413 20.48 9.75 -8.28
C ASP A 413 19.65 8.48 -7.99
N ARG A 414 19.81 7.89 -6.79
CA ARG A 414 18.96 6.78 -6.30
C ARG A 414 18.27 7.14 -4.98
N ILE A 415 16.94 7.08 -4.96
CA ILE A 415 16.10 7.00 -3.74
C ILE A 415 15.25 5.70 -3.70
N ALA A 416 15.36 4.78 -4.67
CA ALA A 416 14.94 3.37 -4.51
C ALA A 416 15.48 2.48 -5.64
N VAL A 417 15.83 1.21 -5.33
CA VAL A 417 15.99 0.15 -6.35
C VAL A 417 15.24 -1.11 -5.89
N PHE A 418 14.29 -1.53 -6.71
CA PHE A 418 13.56 -2.79 -6.66
C PHE A 418 14.14 -3.76 -7.71
N SER A 419 14.13 -5.08 -7.47
CA SER A 419 14.35 -6.06 -8.55
C SER A 419 13.61 -7.38 -8.27
N PRO A 420 12.73 -7.85 -9.19
CA PRO A 420 12.02 -9.12 -9.10
C PRO A 420 12.75 -10.24 -9.86
N TYR A 421 12.82 -11.47 -9.32
CA TYR A 421 12.96 -12.81 -9.97
C TYR A 421 13.57 -13.84 -8.97
N GLU A 422 13.35 -15.18 -8.95
CA GLU A 422 12.55 -16.16 -9.69
C GLU A 422 12.40 -17.41 -8.79
N THR A 423 11.34 -18.21 -8.95
CA THR A 423 11.13 -19.46 -8.20
C THR A 423 12.11 -20.57 -8.56
N ARG A 424 12.46 -21.42 -7.58
CA ARG A 424 13.40 -22.56 -7.60
C ARG A 424 13.33 -23.52 -8.80
N ASP A 425 12.22 -23.54 -9.55
CA ASP A 425 12.03 -24.43 -10.70
C ASP A 425 12.74 -23.97 -11.99
N SER A 426 13.15 -22.70 -12.10
CA SER A 426 13.90 -22.21 -13.28
C SER A 426 15.41 -22.51 -13.20
N MET A 427 15.99 -22.59 -11.99
CA MET A 427 17.41 -22.91 -11.82
C MET A 427 17.79 -24.34 -12.24
N LEU A 428 16.85 -25.28 -12.22
CA LEU A 428 17.12 -26.66 -12.65
C LEU A 428 17.17 -26.81 -14.18
N VAL A 429 16.50 -25.93 -14.93
CA VAL A 429 16.52 -25.97 -16.39
C VAL A 429 17.85 -25.42 -16.94
N ASP A 430 18.44 -24.44 -16.25
CA ASP A 430 19.65 -23.76 -16.71
C ASP A 430 20.95 -24.53 -16.43
N VAL A 431 20.96 -25.37 -15.39
CA VAL A 431 22.08 -26.30 -15.11
C VAL A 431 22.09 -27.44 -16.14
N LEU A 432 20.92 -27.96 -16.54
CA LEU A 432 20.82 -29.03 -17.54
C LEU A 432 21.10 -28.55 -18.98
N GLN A 433 20.83 -27.28 -19.29
CA GLN A 433 21.21 -26.70 -20.59
C GLN A 433 22.69 -26.33 -20.69
N LYS A 434 23.36 -26.00 -19.58
CA LYS A 434 24.83 -25.77 -19.57
C LYS A 434 25.64 -27.05 -19.71
N GLU A 435 25.25 -28.17 -19.12
CA GLU A 435 25.95 -29.45 -19.33
C GLU A 435 25.78 -30.01 -20.75
N SER A 436 24.67 -29.65 -21.41
CA SER A 436 24.40 -30.04 -22.80
C SER A 436 25.23 -29.26 -23.85
N ARG A 437 25.85 -28.14 -23.46
CA ARG A 437 26.66 -27.28 -24.35
C ARG A 437 28.18 -27.39 -24.14
N VAL A 438 28.64 -28.12 -23.13
CA VAL A 438 30.09 -28.31 -22.85
C VAL A 438 30.66 -29.61 -23.44
N THR A 439 29.84 -30.53 -23.95
CA THR A 439 30.32 -31.80 -24.56
C THR A 439 30.52 -31.78 -26.08
N ARG A 440 30.40 -30.63 -26.75
CA ARG A 440 30.81 -30.50 -28.15
C ARG A 440 31.79 -29.36 -28.29
N PHE A 441 33.08 -29.68 -28.18
CA PHE A 441 34.15 -29.20 -29.05
C PHE A 441 35.51 -29.46 -28.37
N TRP A 442 36.25 -30.48 -28.82
CA TRP A 442 37.68 -30.45 -29.24
C TRP A 442 38.23 -31.87 -29.53
N PRO A 443 39.34 -32.03 -30.28
CA PRO A 443 39.26 -32.34 -31.72
C PRO A 443 40.02 -33.61 -32.12
N SER A 444 39.82 -34.06 -33.36
CA SER A 444 40.80 -34.77 -34.19
C SER A 444 40.49 -34.48 -35.65
#